data_AF-A0A1Q3FUA7-F1
#
_entry.id   AF-A0A1Q3FUA7-F1
#
_cell.length_a   1.000
_cell.length_b   1.000
_cell.length_c   1.000
_cell.angle_alpha   90.00
_cell.angle_beta   90.00
_cell.angle_gamma   90.00
#
_symmetry.space_group_name_H-M   'P 1'
#
loop_
_entity.id
_entity.type
_entity.pdbx_description
1 polymer ?
#
loop_
_entity_poly.entity_id
_entity_poly.type
_entity_poly.pdbx_seq_one_letter_code
_entity_poly.pdbx_strand_id
1 'polypeptide(L)'
;MEKQKRKQTTLTLAEKVRIVEDFESNGVSHAALGRKYGVGTSTVTHFIQQKDELRQKLALYLERGVTNRKTMKAQSFPLLEEVLFVWILQKRAANMIVPPDVLRSKAELFFGQLQRRGIYGDQGFAFSNGWISRFRSRFGLPASRVESADVEVAKFRKVFHEKLAALKLKMCQVYGAVESALFVKTLASRSDKLSDQKTARYTLVPCANMDGSHKLKLAFIGAEDKPECSNLPVSYCRSKQAWLTRQLFKRWFYEEFVPAVRKFSAMNSLEPRALLLLDNCTAHYDGVDGLISDDGLIGVMFLPPNVTSECQPMDRVVIDAVKTRYKRKLMLKLVWENVHLEIEERLKKITLPECIGWIAEAWAEIAPKTIRNSWNKLVDHYPEDGFCQTDEADGVENGSDTDGLEDEVRQLAAAVDILAGTCTTERELELWLQDRVYDAHSNLTSEILSDEEILDSVLHRDADLIPIVNDS
;
A
#
# COMPACT_ATOMS: atom_id res chain seq x y z
N MET A 1 39.77 33.54 31.43
CA MET A 1 38.76 32.49 31.17
C MET A 1 38.77 32.17 29.68
N GLU A 2 39.37 31.04 29.32
CA GLU A 2 39.34 30.53 27.96
C GLU A 2 37.88 30.18 27.61
N LYS A 3 37.29 30.85 26.62
CA LYS A 3 35.96 30.47 26.11
C LYS A 3 36.11 29.11 25.44
N GLN A 4 35.86 28.02 26.18
CA GLN A 4 35.71 26.69 25.59
C GLN A 4 34.69 26.78 24.46
N LYS A 5 35.19 26.59 23.23
CA LYS A 5 34.36 26.59 22.02
C LYS A 5 33.34 25.45 22.19
N ARG A 6 32.07 25.80 22.39
CA ARG A 6 30.98 24.82 22.52
C ARG A 6 31.05 23.85 21.34
N LYS A 7 31.15 22.55 21.63
CA LYS A 7 31.14 21.50 20.62
C LYS A 7 29.84 21.62 19.83
N GLN A 8 29.92 21.68 18.50
CA GLN A 8 28.75 21.88 17.64
C GLN A 8 27.92 20.59 17.62
N THR A 9 26.89 20.52 18.45
CA THR A 9 25.94 19.39 18.53
C THR A 9 24.80 19.58 17.55
N THR A 10 24.74 18.71 16.53
CA THR A 10 23.63 18.69 15.58
C THR A 10 22.55 17.76 16.08
N LEU A 11 21.48 18.34 16.65
CA LEU A 11 20.30 17.63 17.15
C LEU A 11 19.43 17.07 16.01
N THR A 12 18.80 15.92 16.28
CA THR A 12 17.74 15.32 15.48
C THR A 12 16.43 16.09 15.58
N LEU A 13 15.51 15.89 14.63
CA LEU A 13 14.17 16.48 14.68
C LEU A 13 13.40 16.02 15.93
N ALA A 14 13.55 14.75 16.32
CA ALA A 14 12.95 14.22 17.55
C ALA A 14 13.48 14.91 18.82
N GLU A 15 14.78 15.20 18.89
CA GLU A 15 15.35 15.97 20.00
C GLU A 15 14.90 17.43 19.98
N LYS A 16 14.75 18.04 18.80
CA LYS A 16 14.22 19.40 18.67
C LYS A 16 12.77 19.51 19.11
N VAL A 17 11.92 18.54 18.75
CA VAL A 17 10.52 18.49 19.20
C VAL A 17 10.45 18.26 20.71
N ARG A 18 11.32 17.39 21.28
CA ARG A 18 11.42 17.24 22.74
C ARG A 18 11.76 18.55 23.47
N ILE A 19 12.61 19.41 22.89
CA ILE A 19 12.89 20.75 23.46
C ILE A 19 11.61 21.61 23.50
N VAL A 20 10.77 21.53 22.46
CA VAL A 20 9.49 22.25 22.39
C VAL A 20 8.51 21.69 23.43
N GLU A 21 8.39 20.36 23.52
CA GLU A 21 7.52 19.69 24.50
C GLU A 21 7.92 20.03 25.94
N ASP A 22 9.21 20.00 26.26
CA ASP A 22 9.74 20.39 27.57
C ASP A 22 9.44 21.85 27.92
N PHE A 23 9.48 22.74 26.92
CA PHE A 23 9.14 24.15 27.11
C PHE A 23 7.65 24.32 27.41
N GLU A 24 6.77 23.68 26.63
CA GLU A 24 5.32 23.79 26.77
C GLU A 24 4.77 23.10 28.02
N SER A 25 5.34 21.97 28.42
CA SER A 25 4.88 21.18 29.57
C SER A 25 5.41 21.67 30.91
N ASN A 26 6.66 22.15 30.97
CA ASN A 26 7.35 22.43 32.24
C ASN A 26 7.67 23.92 32.45
N GLY A 27 7.35 24.82 31.50
CA GLY A 27 7.60 26.26 31.61
C GLY A 27 9.09 26.62 31.79
N VAL A 28 9.99 25.74 31.36
CA VAL A 28 11.43 25.86 31.61
C VAL A 28 12.03 27.00 30.79
N SER A 29 12.80 27.87 31.43
CA SER A 29 13.46 28.97 30.72
C SER A 29 14.35 28.49 29.56
N HIS A 30 14.45 29.28 28.48
CA HIS A 30 15.25 28.93 27.31
C HIS A 30 16.73 28.67 27.65
N ALA A 31 17.26 29.37 28.67
CA ALA A 31 18.64 29.19 29.13
C ALA A 31 18.85 27.84 29.83
N ALA A 32 17.85 27.35 30.57
CA ALA A 32 17.91 26.04 31.21
C ALA A 32 17.78 24.91 30.17
N LEU A 33 16.89 25.04 29.18
CA LEU A 33 16.82 24.12 28.04
C LEU A 33 18.12 24.09 27.23
N GLY A 34 18.72 25.26 26.99
CA GLY A 34 20.02 25.35 26.31
C GLY A 34 21.14 24.61 27.05
N ARG A 35 21.13 24.62 28.40
CA ARG A 35 22.06 23.81 29.21
C ARG A 35 21.73 22.32 29.14
N LYS A 36 20.46 21.94 29.30
CA LYS A 36 20.00 20.54 29.27
C LYS A 36 20.35 19.83 27.96
N TYR A 37 20.14 20.50 26.84
CA TYR A 37 20.34 19.94 25.49
C TYR A 37 21.66 20.34 24.84
N GLY A 38 22.52 21.08 25.54
CA GLY A 38 23.83 21.49 25.02
C GLY A 38 23.78 22.42 23.80
N VAL A 39 22.75 23.27 23.70
CA VAL A 39 22.55 24.22 22.58
C VAL A 39 22.52 25.68 23.04
N GLY A 40 22.64 26.62 22.09
CA GLY A 40 22.53 28.05 22.37
C GLY A 40 21.10 28.45 22.76
N THR A 41 20.95 29.45 23.64
CA THR A 41 19.63 29.99 24.01
C THR A 41 18.86 30.49 22.77
N SER A 42 19.54 31.12 21.82
CA SER A 42 18.97 31.54 20.54
C SER A 42 18.47 30.37 19.68
N THR A 43 19.17 29.22 19.73
CA THR A 43 18.76 27.99 19.03
C THR A 43 17.49 27.42 19.64
N VAL A 44 17.36 27.42 20.97
CA VAL A 44 16.13 27.02 21.66
C VAL A 44 14.97 27.92 21.27
N THR A 45 15.16 29.24 21.32
CA THR A 45 14.13 30.20 20.87
C THR A 45 13.69 29.92 19.43
N HIS A 46 14.65 29.66 18.53
CA HIS A 46 14.34 29.36 17.13
C HIS A 46 13.53 28.07 16.96
N PHE A 47 13.84 27.00 17.70
CA PHE A 47 13.05 25.77 17.65
C PHE A 47 11.62 25.97 18.18
N ILE A 48 11.46 26.75 19.25
CA ILE A 48 10.14 27.10 19.79
C ILE A 48 9.34 27.91 18.78
N GLN A 49 9.98 28.85 18.06
CA GLN A 49 9.33 29.62 16.99
C GLN A 49 8.90 28.75 15.80
N GLN A 50 9.64 27.68 15.49
CA GLN A 50 9.33 26.74 14.40
C GLN A 50 8.61 25.48 14.87
N LYS A 51 7.94 25.51 16.03
CA LYS A 51 7.39 24.31 16.68
C LYS A 51 6.45 23.50 15.80
N ASP A 52 5.55 24.18 15.08
CA ASP A 52 4.54 23.51 14.27
C ASP A 52 5.19 22.85 13.05
N GLU A 53 6.10 23.56 12.37
CA GLU A 53 6.88 23.03 11.25
C GLU A 53 7.76 21.84 11.68
N LEU A 54 8.34 21.90 12.89
CA LEU A 54 9.15 20.82 13.45
C LEU A 54 8.32 19.56 13.73
N ARG A 55 7.13 19.72 14.33
CA ARG A 55 6.19 18.62 14.59
C ARG A 55 5.72 17.98 13.31
N GLN A 56 5.29 18.81 12.36
CA GLN A 56 4.81 18.37 11.05
C GLN A 56 5.89 17.60 10.28
N LYS A 57 7.12 18.14 10.21
CA LYS A 57 8.23 17.43 9.57
C LYS A 57 8.64 16.16 10.32
N LEU A 58 8.62 16.16 11.64
CA LEU A 58 8.94 14.95 12.41
C LEU A 58 7.90 13.85 12.15
N ALA A 59 6.60 14.16 12.19
CA ALA A 59 5.53 13.23 11.87
C ALA A 59 5.73 12.61 10.47
N LEU A 60 5.94 13.47 9.46
CA LEU A 60 6.23 13.04 8.09
C LEU A 60 7.42 12.08 7.98
N TYR A 61 8.50 12.32 8.74
CA TYR A 61 9.67 11.45 8.71
C TYR A 61 9.49 10.16 9.51
N LEU A 62 8.76 10.20 10.62
CA LEU A 62 8.42 9.01 11.39
C LEU A 62 7.50 8.07 10.61
N GLU A 63 6.53 8.61 9.87
CA GLU A 63 5.71 7.86 8.92
C GLU A 63 6.56 7.12 7.88
N ARG A 64 7.70 7.71 7.48
CA ARG A 64 8.67 7.10 6.55
C ARG A 64 9.69 6.18 7.25
N GLY A 65 9.52 5.90 8.54
CA GLY A 65 10.48 5.11 9.35
C GLY A 65 11.82 5.82 9.63
N VAL A 66 11.91 7.13 9.41
CA VAL A 66 13.15 7.91 9.57
C VAL A 66 13.20 8.61 10.92
N THR A 67 13.95 8.03 11.85
CA THR A 67 14.05 8.52 13.24
C THR A 67 15.22 9.49 13.46
N ASN A 68 16.27 9.41 12.66
CA ASN A 68 17.55 10.09 12.92
C ASN A 68 17.78 11.38 12.13
N ARG A 69 16.75 11.92 11.47
CA ARG A 69 16.91 13.12 10.63
C ARG A 69 17.23 14.34 11.47
N LYS A 70 18.17 15.18 11.00
CA LYS A 70 18.65 16.38 11.69
C LYS A 70 18.30 17.70 11.01
N THR A 71 18.07 17.70 9.70
CA THR A 71 17.89 18.93 8.90
C THR A 71 16.42 19.17 8.55
N MET A 72 16.02 20.44 8.66
CA MET A 72 14.73 20.97 8.18
C MET A 72 14.76 21.34 6.70
N LYS A 73 15.94 21.40 6.06
CA LYS A 73 16.06 21.82 4.66
C LYS A 73 15.34 20.83 3.73
N ALA A 74 14.63 21.40 2.75
CA ALA A 74 14.07 20.68 1.63
C ALA A 74 15.16 20.01 0.80
N GLN A 75 14.77 18.97 0.08
CA GLN A 75 15.65 18.23 -0.83
C GLN A 75 15.92 19.08 -2.07
N SER A 76 17.08 18.93 -2.70
CA SER A 76 17.41 19.67 -3.92
C SER A 76 16.54 19.25 -5.10
N PHE A 77 16.17 17.96 -5.16
CA PHE A 77 15.37 17.39 -6.25
C PHE A 77 14.27 16.48 -5.69
N PRO A 78 13.23 17.05 -5.06
CA PRO A 78 12.22 16.26 -4.35
C PRO A 78 11.44 15.31 -5.27
N LEU A 79 11.13 15.72 -6.51
CA LEU A 79 10.42 14.87 -7.49
C LEU A 79 11.33 13.72 -7.95
N LEU A 80 12.60 14.00 -8.24
CA LEU A 80 13.56 12.95 -8.59
C LEU A 80 13.68 11.90 -7.49
N GLU A 81 13.83 12.35 -6.24
CA GLU A 81 13.96 11.44 -5.11
C GLU A 81 12.71 10.57 -4.93
N GLU A 82 11.52 11.13 -5.18
CA GLU A 82 10.26 10.38 -5.12
C GLU A 82 10.16 9.34 -6.24
N VAL A 83 10.40 9.73 -7.50
CA VAL A 83 10.47 8.82 -8.66
C VAL A 83 11.46 7.67 -8.39
N LEU A 84 12.64 8.01 -7.89
CA LEU A 84 13.67 7.02 -7.59
C LEU A 84 13.27 6.08 -6.45
N PHE A 85 12.51 6.60 -5.47
CA PHE A 85 11.99 5.79 -4.37
C PHE A 85 10.91 4.81 -4.84
N VAL A 86 9.94 5.24 -5.66
CA VAL A 86 8.94 4.36 -6.30
C VAL A 86 9.64 3.19 -7.01
N TRP A 87 10.65 3.53 -7.82
CA TRP A 87 11.40 2.55 -8.58
C TRP A 87 12.11 1.53 -7.68
N ILE A 88 12.69 1.96 -6.56
CA ILE A 88 13.33 1.04 -5.59
C ILE A 88 12.31 0.12 -4.92
N LEU A 89 11.13 0.62 -4.55
CA LEU A 89 10.08 -0.20 -3.96
C LEU A 89 9.67 -1.33 -4.91
N GLN A 90 9.48 -1.04 -6.20
CA GLN A 90 9.21 -2.07 -7.22
C GLN A 90 10.34 -3.10 -7.34
N LYS A 91 11.61 -2.66 -7.31
CA LYS A 91 12.75 -3.60 -7.35
C LYS A 91 12.82 -4.47 -6.10
N ARG A 92 12.46 -3.95 -4.94
CA ARG A 92 12.41 -4.71 -3.69
C ARG A 92 11.26 -5.71 -3.66
N ALA A 93 10.09 -5.36 -4.20
CA ALA A 93 8.98 -6.30 -4.38
C ALA A 93 9.40 -7.50 -5.25
N ALA A 94 10.24 -7.25 -6.28
CA ALA A 94 10.87 -8.30 -7.08
C ALA A 94 12.09 -8.98 -6.40
N ASN A 95 12.31 -8.79 -5.10
CA ASN A 95 13.45 -9.30 -4.33
C ASN A 95 14.84 -8.89 -4.89
N MET A 96 14.92 -7.83 -5.68
CA MET A 96 16.18 -7.33 -6.23
C MET A 96 16.88 -6.38 -5.25
N ILE A 97 18.16 -6.64 -4.97
CA ILE A 97 19.04 -5.68 -4.31
C ILE A 97 19.49 -4.66 -5.35
N VAL A 98 19.37 -3.37 -5.05
CA VAL A 98 19.80 -2.28 -5.94
C VAL A 98 21.19 -1.79 -5.52
N PRO A 99 22.28 -2.10 -6.27
CA PRO A 99 23.62 -1.61 -5.96
C PRO A 99 23.70 -0.08 -6.03
N PRO A 100 24.63 0.56 -5.28
CA PRO A 100 24.82 2.01 -5.32
C PRO A 100 25.05 2.57 -6.73
N ASP A 101 25.83 1.88 -7.57
CA ASP A 101 26.13 2.37 -8.92
C ASP A 101 24.92 2.29 -9.85
N VAL A 102 24.12 1.21 -9.75
CA VAL A 102 22.85 1.11 -10.48
C VAL A 102 21.89 2.21 -10.05
N LEU A 103 21.81 2.49 -8.75
CA LEU A 103 21.00 3.57 -8.21
C LEU A 103 21.46 4.94 -8.73
N ARG A 104 22.77 5.14 -8.87
CA ARG A 104 23.35 6.37 -9.46
C ARG A 104 22.91 6.55 -10.91
N SER A 105 23.17 5.54 -11.74
CA SER A 105 22.82 5.59 -13.16
C SER A 105 21.32 5.77 -13.35
N LYS A 106 20.50 5.18 -12.48
CA LYS A 106 19.06 5.38 -12.53
C LYS A 106 18.63 6.80 -12.15
N ALA A 107 19.26 7.40 -11.14
CA ALA A 107 19.02 8.78 -10.77
C ALA A 107 19.39 9.75 -11.92
N GLU A 108 20.50 9.50 -12.61
CA GLU A 108 20.92 10.27 -13.80
C GLU A 108 19.89 10.17 -14.93
N LEU A 109 19.40 8.96 -15.20
CA LEU A 109 18.40 8.71 -16.24
C LEU A 109 17.08 9.44 -15.94
N PHE A 110 16.55 9.30 -14.73
CA PHE A 110 15.33 10.00 -14.32
C PHE A 110 15.51 11.52 -14.31
N PHE A 111 16.67 12.00 -13.90
CA PHE A 111 16.96 13.43 -13.93
C PHE A 111 16.92 13.98 -15.35
N GLY A 112 17.54 13.30 -16.32
CA GLY A 112 17.47 13.69 -17.73
C GLY A 112 16.05 13.58 -18.32
N GLN A 113 15.24 12.61 -17.90
CA GLN A 113 13.82 12.54 -18.28
C GLN A 113 13.01 13.71 -17.72
N LEU A 114 13.25 14.09 -16.47
CA LEU A 114 12.61 15.26 -15.85
C LEU A 114 13.00 16.56 -16.56
N GLN A 115 14.28 16.70 -16.96
CA GLN A 115 14.75 17.85 -17.76
C GLN A 115 14.03 17.95 -19.11
N ARG A 116 13.89 16.82 -19.83
CA ARG A 116 13.13 16.78 -21.10
C ARG A 116 11.66 17.17 -20.93
N ARG A 117 11.09 16.99 -19.74
CA ARG A 117 9.72 17.39 -19.38
C ARG A 117 9.65 18.84 -18.85
N GLY A 118 10.73 19.61 -18.95
CA GLY A 118 10.81 21.02 -18.53
C GLY A 118 11.06 21.21 -17.02
N ILE A 119 11.42 20.15 -16.29
CA ILE A 119 11.63 20.17 -14.84
C ILE A 119 13.13 20.23 -14.54
N TYR A 120 13.54 21.08 -13.61
CA TYR A 120 14.95 21.32 -13.21
C TYR A 120 15.85 22.01 -14.24
N GLY A 121 15.38 22.28 -15.46
CA GLY A 121 16.12 23.00 -16.51
C GLY A 121 17.46 22.35 -16.87
N ASP A 122 18.36 23.06 -17.56
CA ASP A 122 19.67 22.53 -17.98
C ASP A 122 20.72 22.45 -16.86
N GLN A 123 20.28 22.32 -15.61
CA GLN A 123 21.20 22.22 -14.48
C GLN A 123 21.94 20.88 -14.50
N GLY A 124 23.26 20.91 -14.56
CA GLY A 124 24.07 19.71 -14.32
C GLY A 124 24.07 19.34 -12.84
N PHE A 125 23.90 18.05 -12.52
CA PHE A 125 24.04 17.55 -11.16
C PHE A 125 24.84 16.24 -11.09
N ALA A 126 25.82 16.19 -10.19
CA ALA A 126 26.64 15.01 -9.98
C ALA A 126 26.08 14.15 -8.82
N PHE A 127 25.61 12.95 -9.14
CA PHE A 127 25.04 12.00 -8.18
C PHE A 127 26.14 11.27 -7.39
N SER A 128 26.87 12.02 -6.56
CA SER A 128 27.96 11.50 -5.72
C SER A 128 27.51 10.38 -4.78
N ASN A 129 28.46 9.55 -4.32
CA ASN A 129 28.23 8.56 -3.26
C ASN A 129 27.61 9.19 -1.99
N GLY A 130 28.00 10.42 -1.68
CA GLY A 130 27.43 11.18 -0.57
C GLY A 130 25.97 11.60 -0.78
N TRP A 131 25.53 11.83 -2.02
CA TRP A 131 24.11 12.07 -2.32
C TRP A 131 23.31 10.77 -2.15
N ILE A 132 23.80 9.67 -2.72
CA ILE A 132 23.14 8.34 -2.65
C ILE A 132 22.97 7.87 -1.20
N SER A 133 24.02 7.97 -0.39
CA SER A 133 23.97 7.61 1.04
C SER A 133 22.93 8.43 1.79
N ARG A 134 22.88 9.75 1.53
CA ARG A 134 21.88 10.64 2.14
C ARG A 134 20.46 10.35 1.65
N PHE A 135 20.27 10.10 0.35
CA PHE A 135 18.98 9.69 -0.22
C PHE A 135 18.48 8.40 0.46
N ARG A 136 19.31 7.36 0.51
CA ARG A 136 18.97 6.10 1.18
C ARG A 136 18.54 6.30 2.64
N SER A 137 19.33 7.07 3.39
CA SER A 137 18.99 7.42 4.78
C SER A 137 17.68 8.20 4.92
N ARG A 138 17.32 9.04 3.92
CA ARG A 138 16.06 9.81 3.93
C ARG A 138 14.81 8.98 3.68
N PHE A 139 14.94 7.82 3.07
CA PHE A 139 13.82 6.94 2.73
C PHE A 139 13.86 5.62 3.52
N GLY A 140 14.67 5.54 4.58
CA GLY A 140 14.80 4.33 5.38
C GLY A 140 15.34 3.13 4.59
N LEU A 141 16.09 3.37 3.50
CA LEU A 141 16.61 2.32 2.64
C LEU A 141 17.99 1.88 3.17
N PRO A 142 18.14 0.68 3.75
CA PRO A 142 19.46 0.18 4.17
C PRO A 142 20.43 0.01 2.98
N ALA A 143 21.72 0.17 3.25
CA ALA A 143 22.79 0.06 2.25
C ALA A 143 23.04 -1.40 1.79
N SER A 144 22.67 -2.38 2.61
CA SER A 144 22.62 -3.81 2.32
C SER A 144 21.58 -4.48 3.22
N ARG A 145 21.10 -5.68 2.87
CA ARG A 145 20.35 -6.56 3.80
C ARG A 145 21.33 -7.05 4.88
N VAL A 146 21.71 -6.21 5.85
CA VAL A 146 22.62 -6.63 6.95
C VAL A 146 21.83 -7.39 8.02
N GLU A 147 20.56 -7.07 8.18
CA GLU A 147 19.66 -7.73 9.13
C GLU A 147 18.67 -8.61 8.36
N SER A 148 18.38 -9.80 8.89
CA SER A 148 17.38 -10.69 8.29
C SER A 148 16.00 -10.02 8.34
N ALA A 149 15.13 -10.40 7.41
CA ALA A 149 13.75 -9.90 7.41
C ALA A 149 13.07 -10.14 8.77
N ASP A 150 13.37 -11.26 9.44
CA ASP A 150 12.83 -11.59 10.77
C ASP A 150 13.19 -10.57 11.85
N VAL A 151 14.42 -10.04 11.83
CA VAL A 151 14.86 -9.03 12.81
C VAL A 151 14.10 -7.72 12.61
N GLU A 152 13.93 -7.30 11.37
CA GLU A 152 13.18 -6.08 11.04
C GLU A 152 11.68 -6.25 11.31
N VAL A 153 11.12 -7.44 11.04
CA VAL A 153 9.74 -7.78 11.40
C VAL A 153 9.56 -7.72 12.91
N ALA A 154 10.46 -8.30 13.70
CA ALA A 154 10.39 -8.27 15.16
C ALA A 154 10.47 -6.84 15.73
N LYS A 155 11.35 -5.99 15.16
CA LYS A 155 11.43 -4.57 15.54
C LYS A 155 10.14 -3.83 15.19
N PHE A 156 9.63 -4.01 13.97
CA PHE A 156 8.40 -3.36 13.54
C PHE A 156 7.22 -3.81 14.40
N ARG A 157 7.13 -5.11 14.65
CA ARG A 157 6.12 -5.72 15.50
C ARG A 157 6.09 -5.06 16.87
N LYS A 158 7.25 -4.83 17.49
CA LYS A 158 7.33 -4.09 18.76
C LYS A 158 6.74 -2.67 18.65
N VAL A 159 7.15 -1.90 17.64
CA VAL A 159 6.65 -0.52 17.40
C VAL A 159 5.14 -0.51 17.15
N PHE A 160 4.64 -1.49 16.40
CA PHE A 160 3.23 -1.66 16.11
C PHE A 160 2.42 -1.89 17.39
N HIS A 161 2.84 -2.83 18.25
CA HIS A 161 2.13 -3.06 19.53
C HIS A 161 2.19 -1.86 20.48
N GLU A 162 3.33 -1.17 20.56
CA GLU A 162 3.46 0.06 21.35
C GLU A 162 2.46 1.14 20.87
N LYS A 163 2.28 1.27 19.54
CA LYS A 163 1.30 2.19 18.95
C LYS A 163 -0.14 1.79 19.28
N LEU A 164 -0.48 0.50 19.18
CA LEU A 164 -1.82 0.00 19.53
C LEU A 164 -2.14 0.25 21.01
N ALA A 165 -1.18 -0.03 21.91
CA ALA A 165 -1.33 0.20 23.33
C ALA A 165 -1.47 1.69 23.68
N ALA A 166 -0.66 2.56 23.07
CA ALA A 166 -0.72 4.01 23.28
C ALA A 166 -2.06 4.61 22.83
N LEU A 167 -2.62 4.11 21.72
CA LEU A 167 -3.92 4.55 21.20
C LEU A 167 -5.11 3.83 21.85
N LYS A 168 -4.87 2.79 22.66
CA LYS A 168 -5.87 1.93 23.30
C LYS A 168 -6.84 1.31 22.28
N LEU A 169 -6.32 0.89 21.14
CA LEU A 169 -7.13 0.32 20.05
C LEU A 169 -7.45 -1.15 20.31
N LYS A 170 -8.68 -1.54 19.96
CA LYS A 170 -9.10 -2.94 19.84
C LYS A 170 -8.78 -3.48 18.45
N MET A 171 -8.79 -4.80 18.27
CA MET A 171 -8.52 -5.43 16.97
C MET A 171 -9.53 -5.00 15.90
N CYS A 172 -10.82 -4.84 16.25
CA CYS A 172 -11.84 -4.30 15.36
C CYS A 172 -11.61 -2.84 14.90
N GLN A 173 -10.69 -2.12 15.53
CA GLN A 173 -10.30 -0.73 15.20
C GLN A 173 -8.98 -0.66 14.43
N VAL A 174 -8.33 -1.79 14.15
CA VAL A 174 -7.10 -1.82 13.34
C VAL A 174 -7.44 -2.41 11.99
N TYR A 175 -7.15 -1.68 10.92
CA TYR A 175 -7.49 -2.05 9.55
C TYR A 175 -6.23 -2.31 8.74
N GLY A 176 -6.32 -3.22 7.79
CA GLY A 176 -5.33 -3.44 6.74
C GLY A 176 -5.97 -3.18 5.38
N ALA A 177 -5.22 -2.60 4.47
CA ALA A 177 -5.58 -2.56 3.05
C ALA A 177 -4.38 -2.97 2.21
N VAL A 178 -4.66 -3.61 1.08
CA VAL A 178 -3.65 -4.02 0.11
C VAL A 178 -4.12 -3.66 -1.29
N GLU A 179 -3.20 -3.39 -2.19
CA GLU A 179 -3.48 -3.21 -3.61
C GLU A 179 -3.20 -4.50 -4.38
N SER A 180 -4.10 -4.88 -5.29
CA SER A 180 -3.85 -6.02 -6.18
C SER A 180 -4.43 -5.79 -7.57
N ALA A 181 -3.68 -6.18 -8.61
CA ALA A 181 -4.18 -6.18 -9.98
C ALA A 181 -5.15 -7.35 -10.20
N LEU A 182 -6.19 -7.15 -11.01
CA LEU A 182 -7.10 -8.17 -11.49
C LEU A 182 -7.20 -8.07 -13.02
N PHE A 183 -7.06 -9.20 -13.71
CA PHE A 183 -7.36 -9.31 -15.13
C PHE A 183 -8.68 -10.07 -15.30
N VAL A 184 -9.73 -9.34 -15.70
CA VAL A 184 -11.10 -9.86 -15.60
C VAL A 184 -11.45 -10.94 -16.63
N LYS A 185 -10.69 -11.07 -17.72
CA LYS A 185 -11.00 -11.98 -18.84
C LYS A 185 -9.77 -12.79 -19.30
N THR A 186 -9.03 -13.37 -18.36
CA THR A 186 -7.86 -14.21 -18.66
C THR A 186 -8.11 -15.68 -18.33
N LEU A 187 -7.49 -16.57 -19.10
CA LEU A 187 -7.42 -18.01 -18.86
C LEU A 187 -5.96 -18.45 -18.76
N ALA A 188 -5.72 -19.51 -18.00
CA ALA A 188 -4.38 -20.03 -17.72
C ALA A 188 -3.63 -20.48 -18.99
N SER A 189 -4.25 -21.28 -19.87
CA SER A 189 -3.65 -21.71 -21.16
C SER A 189 -3.48 -20.61 -22.21
N ARG A 190 -3.92 -19.37 -21.93
CA ARG A 190 -4.04 -18.29 -22.92
C ARG A 190 -3.48 -16.95 -22.44
N SER A 191 -2.71 -16.92 -21.35
CA SER A 191 -2.02 -15.69 -20.89
C SER A 191 -1.13 -15.08 -21.97
N ASP A 192 -0.47 -15.93 -22.77
CA ASP A 192 0.55 -15.49 -23.75
C ASP A 192 -0.02 -15.18 -25.13
N LYS A 193 -1.24 -15.65 -25.47
CA LYS A 193 -1.85 -15.53 -26.81
C LYS A 193 -2.87 -14.39 -26.93
N LEU A 194 -3.10 -13.62 -25.87
CA LEU A 194 -4.00 -12.46 -25.88
C LEU A 194 -3.30 -11.16 -26.32
N SER A 195 -2.12 -11.23 -26.96
CA SER A 195 -1.37 -10.04 -27.42
C SER A 195 -2.17 -9.09 -28.33
N ASP A 196 -3.21 -9.59 -29.02
CA ASP A 196 -4.07 -8.79 -29.90
C ASP A 196 -5.34 -8.24 -29.22
N GLN A 197 -5.68 -8.69 -28.00
CA GLN A 197 -6.80 -8.16 -27.23
C GLN A 197 -6.26 -7.56 -25.94
N LYS A 198 -6.28 -6.23 -25.83
CA LYS A 198 -5.92 -5.52 -24.59
C LYS A 198 -6.66 -6.14 -23.40
N THR A 199 -5.97 -7.00 -22.64
CA THR A 199 -6.50 -7.58 -21.42
C THR A 199 -6.80 -6.42 -20.46
N ALA A 200 -8.08 -6.20 -20.16
CA ALA A 200 -8.49 -5.10 -19.30
C ALA A 200 -8.03 -5.37 -17.87
N ARG A 201 -7.00 -4.65 -17.45
CA ARG A 201 -6.46 -4.63 -16.10
C ARG A 201 -7.29 -3.71 -15.23
N TYR A 202 -7.57 -4.16 -14.02
CA TYR A 202 -8.19 -3.38 -12.96
C TYR A 202 -7.35 -3.47 -11.69
N THR A 203 -7.47 -2.49 -10.80
CA THR A 203 -6.87 -2.54 -9.46
C THR A 203 -7.96 -2.70 -8.41
N LEU A 204 -7.73 -3.62 -7.48
CA LEU A 204 -8.57 -3.90 -6.33
C LEU A 204 -7.89 -3.36 -5.07
N VAL A 205 -8.69 -2.77 -4.17
CA VAL A 205 -8.23 -2.39 -2.82
C VAL A 205 -9.17 -2.98 -1.77
N PRO A 206 -9.00 -4.26 -1.41
CA PRO A 206 -9.71 -4.82 -0.26
C PRO A 206 -9.20 -4.20 1.04
N CYS A 207 -10.11 -3.92 1.95
CA CYS A 207 -9.80 -3.39 3.27
C CYS A 207 -10.73 -4.00 4.32
N ALA A 208 -10.14 -4.49 5.41
CA ALA A 208 -10.87 -5.06 6.53
C ALA A 208 -10.15 -4.80 7.86
N ASN A 209 -10.90 -4.89 8.96
CA ASN A 209 -10.31 -4.86 10.29
C ASN A 209 -9.66 -6.19 10.68
N MET A 210 -8.78 -6.13 11.69
CA MET A 210 -7.88 -7.21 12.06
C MET A 210 -8.59 -8.48 12.53
N ASP A 211 -9.80 -8.35 13.08
CA ASP A 211 -10.61 -9.49 13.53
C ASP A 211 -11.58 -10.02 12.46
N GLY A 212 -11.69 -9.33 11.32
CA GLY A 212 -12.56 -9.67 10.20
C GLY A 212 -14.05 -9.33 10.39
N SER A 213 -14.42 -8.65 11.48
CA SER A 213 -15.80 -8.25 11.78
C SER A 213 -16.33 -7.14 10.86
N HIS A 214 -15.45 -6.41 10.19
CA HIS A 214 -15.79 -5.34 9.26
C HIS A 214 -14.93 -5.41 8.01
N LYS A 215 -15.60 -5.66 6.88
CA LYS A 215 -15.05 -5.52 5.53
C LYS A 215 -15.62 -4.27 4.89
N LEU A 216 -14.75 -3.42 4.34
CA LEU A 216 -15.19 -2.27 3.56
C LEU A 216 -15.67 -2.72 2.18
N LYS A 217 -16.47 -1.86 1.55
CA LYS A 217 -16.83 -2.01 0.14
C LYS A 217 -15.54 -2.04 -0.70
N LEU A 218 -15.40 -3.05 -1.56
CA LEU A 218 -14.20 -3.23 -2.37
C LEU A 218 -14.00 -2.01 -3.28
N ALA A 219 -12.84 -1.35 -3.21
CA ALA A 219 -12.52 -0.33 -4.20
C ALA A 219 -12.04 -1.00 -5.49
N PHE A 220 -12.56 -0.53 -6.62
CA PHE A 220 -12.33 -1.12 -7.94
C PHE A 220 -11.97 -0.01 -8.92
N ILE A 221 -10.73 -0.03 -9.41
CA ILE A 221 -10.17 1.03 -10.25
C ILE A 221 -10.00 0.51 -11.68
N GLY A 222 -10.60 1.22 -12.64
CA GLY A 222 -10.54 0.90 -14.07
C GLY A 222 -10.16 2.09 -14.95
N ALA A 223 -9.73 1.81 -16.18
CA ALA A 223 -9.48 2.85 -17.19
C ALA A 223 -10.75 3.27 -17.94
N GLU A 224 -11.74 2.40 -17.95
CA GLU A 224 -13.03 2.58 -18.60
C GLU A 224 -13.97 3.43 -17.73
N ASP A 225 -15.01 3.99 -18.35
CA ASP A 225 -16.08 4.65 -17.62
C ASP A 225 -16.81 3.68 -16.70
N LYS A 226 -17.32 4.21 -15.59
CA LYS A 226 -18.19 3.46 -14.71
C LYS A 226 -19.36 2.92 -15.55
N PRO A 227 -19.66 1.61 -15.48
CA PRO A 227 -20.83 1.06 -16.16
C PRO A 227 -22.10 1.82 -15.79
N GLU A 228 -23.02 1.95 -16.74
CA GLU A 228 -24.36 2.53 -16.56
C GLU A 228 -25.22 1.62 -15.67
N CYS A 229 -24.87 1.55 -14.39
CA CYS A 229 -25.64 0.89 -13.35
C CYS A 229 -25.59 1.78 -12.11
N SER A 230 -26.78 2.16 -11.63
CA SER A 230 -26.92 3.08 -10.49
C SER A 230 -26.36 2.51 -9.19
N ASN A 231 -26.31 1.18 -9.03
CA ASN A 231 -25.82 0.51 -7.83
C ASN A 231 -24.81 -0.59 -8.14
N LEU A 232 -23.52 -0.23 -8.25
CA LEU A 232 -22.45 -1.23 -8.28
C LEU A 232 -22.14 -1.75 -6.87
N PRO A 233 -21.87 -3.05 -6.69
CA PRO A 233 -21.51 -3.64 -5.40
C PRO A 233 -20.09 -3.27 -4.94
N VAL A 234 -19.35 -2.48 -5.73
CA VAL A 234 -18.00 -1.96 -5.44
C VAL A 234 -17.99 -0.43 -5.38
N SER A 235 -16.94 0.16 -4.80
CA SER A 235 -16.63 1.58 -4.97
C SER A 235 -15.80 1.75 -6.24
N TYR A 236 -16.45 2.14 -7.35
CA TYR A 236 -15.79 2.24 -8.65
C TYR A 236 -15.09 3.60 -8.82
N CYS A 237 -13.81 3.58 -9.16
CA CYS A 237 -13.03 4.76 -9.48
C CYS A 237 -12.42 4.64 -10.88
N ARG A 238 -12.34 5.75 -11.60
CA ARG A 238 -11.68 5.79 -12.92
C ARG A 238 -10.27 6.38 -12.79
N SER A 239 -9.29 5.74 -13.45
CA SER A 239 -7.90 6.21 -13.58
C SER A 239 -7.39 5.86 -14.97
N LYS A 240 -6.67 6.76 -15.66
CA LYS A 240 -6.26 6.57 -17.07
C LYS A 240 -5.57 5.23 -17.35
N GLN A 241 -4.77 4.76 -16.40
CA GLN A 241 -4.01 3.52 -16.51
C GLN A 241 -4.58 2.37 -15.65
N ALA A 242 -5.77 2.57 -15.04
CA ALA A 242 -6.38 1.65 -14.07
C ALA A 242 -5.56 1.42 -12.78
N TRP A 243 -4.62 2.29 -12.44
CA TRP A 243 -3.84 2.23 -11.19
C TRP A 243 -4.48 3.07 -10.09
N LEU A 244 -4.25 2.67 -8.84
CA LEU A 244 -4.56 3.51 -7.69
C LEU A 244 -3.60 4.69 -7.66
N THR A 245 -4.14 5.89 -7.79
CA THR A 245 -3.37 7.12 -7.65
C THR A 245 -3.47 7.63 -6.22
N ARG A 246 -2.54 8.48 -5.83
CA ARG A 246 -2.56 9.14 -4.52
C ARG A 246 -3.83 9.92 -4.26
N GLN A 247 -4.33 10.65 -5.24
CA GLN A 247 -5.56 11.42 -5.09
C GLN A 247 -6.78 10.50 -4.94
N LEU A 248 -6.83 9.38 -5.67
CA LEU A 248 -7.89 8.38 -5.52
C LEU A 248 -7.82 7.71 -4.15
N PHE A 249 -6.62 7.38 -3.66
CA PHE A 249 -6.45 6.82 -2.33
C PHE A 249 -6.85 7.81 -1.23
N LYS A 250 -6.44 9.07 -1.36
CA LYS A 250 -6.85 10.16 -0.46
C LYS A 250 -8.37 10.33 -0.44
N ARG A 251 -9.00 10.37 -1.61
CA ARG A 251 -10.45 10.42 -1.74
C ARG A 251 -11.10 9.24 -1.03
N TRP A 252 -10.65 8.01 -1.34
CA TRP A 252 -11.15 6.80 -0.70
C TRP A 252 -10.99 6.85 0.82
N PHE A 253 -9.86 7.34 1.33
CA PHE A 253 -9.63 7.46 2.78
C PHE A 253 -10.68 8.37 3.45
N TYR A 254 -10.91 9.56 2.91
CA TYR A 254 -11.81 10.55 3.53
C TYR A 254 -13.30 10.30 3.23
N GLU A 255 -13.63 9.84 2.02
CA GLU A 255 -15.01 9.71 1.56
C GLU A 255 -15.60 8.31 1.80
N GLU A 256 -14.76 7.27 1.92
CA GLU A 256 -15.23 5.87 2.09
C GLU A 256 -14.75 5.28 3.42
N PHE A 257 -13.43 5.27 3.68
CA PHE A 257 -12.87 4.61 4.86
C PHE A 257 -13.29 5.28 6.17
N VAL A 258 -13.05 6.59 6.33
CA VAL A 258 -13.39 7.33 7.55
C VAL A 258 -14.90 7.23 7.88
N PRO A 259 -15.84 7.46 6.93
CA PRO A 259 -17.27 7.30 7.20
C PRO A 259 -17.66 5.86 7.54
N ALA A 260 -17.10 4.85 6.85
CA ALA A 260 -17.38 3.45 7.13
C ALA A 260 -16.93 3.04 8.54
N VAL A 261 -15.72 3.44 8.95
CA VAL A 261 -15.19 3.20 10.29
C VAL A 261 -16.05 3.89 11.36
N ARG A 262 -16.45 5.14 11.15
CA ARG A 262 -17.33 5.88 12.07
C ARG A 262 -18.68 5.18 12.23
N LYS A 263 -19.28 4.74 11.12
CA LYS A 263 -20.54 3.99 11.12
C LYS A 263 -20.41 2.67 11.88
N PHE A 264 -19.36 1.89 11.60
CA PHE A 264 -19.09 0.65 12.32
C PHE A 264 -18.88 0.88 13.82
N SER A 265 -18.14 1.93 14.18
CA SER A 265 -17.87 2.27 15.58
C SER A 265 -19.17 2.63 16.33
N ALA A 266 -20.03 3.44 15.71
CA ALA A 266 -21.34 3.78 16.27
C ALA A 266 -22.24 2.55 16.46
N MET A 267 -22.27 1.63 15.48
CA MET A 267 -23.05 0.39 15.56
C MET A 267 -22.56 -0.55 16.66
N ASN A 268 -21.28 -0.52 16.99
CA ASN A 268 -20.64 -1.41 17.97
C ASN A 268 -20.34 -0.73 19.31
N SER A 269 -20.87 0.48 19.56
CA SER A 269 -20.61 1.25 20.79
C SER A 269 -19.12 1.44 21.09
N LEU A 270 -18.34 1.74 20.04
CA LEU A 270 -16.91 2.05 20.12
C LEU A 270 -16.68 3.54 19.89
N GLU A 271 -15.60 4.08 20.48
CA GLU A 271 -15.08 5.38 20.01
C GLU A 271 -14.66 5.26 18.54
N PRO A 272 -14.86 6.31 17.72
CA PRO A 272 -14.55 6.29 16.28
C PRO A 272 -13.05 6.42 16.00
N ARG A 273 -12.23 5.60 16.68
CA ARG A 273 -10.79 5.51 16.47
C ARG A 273 -10.47 4.36 15.54
N ALA A 274 -9.48 4.58 14.68
CA ALA A 274 -8.90 3.48 13.92
C ALA A 274 -7.46 3.75 13.49
N LEU A 275 -6.74 2.67 13.24
CA LEU A 275 -5.42 2.70 12.61
C LEU A 275 -5.46 1.86 11.33
N LEU A 276 -5.21 2.49 10.18
CA LEU A 276 -5.07 1.81 8.91
C LEU A 276 -3.59 1.51 8.63
N LEU A 277 -3.26 0.23 8.54
CA LEU A 277 -1.94 -0.26 8.19
C LEU A 277 -1.82 -0.45 6.67
N LEU A 278 -0.81 0.18 6.07
CA LEU A 278 -0.57 0.17 4.63
C LEU A 278 0.86 -0.25 4.31
N ASP A 279 1.07 -0.71 3.09
CA ASP A 279 2.41 -0.84 2.55
C ASP A 279 3.05 0.54 2.33
N ASN A 280 4.34 0.56 2.03
CA ASN A 280 5.07 1.80 1.83
C ASN A 280 4.92 2.36 0.40
N CYS A 281 3.84 2.04 -0.34
CA CYS A 281 3.61 2.44 -1.73
C CYS A 281 3.41 3.95 -1.87
N THR A 282 3.99 4.52 -2.94
CA THR A 282 3.96 5.96 -3.24
C THR A 282 2.56 6.52 -3.44
N ALA A 283 1.60 5.68 -3.84
CA ALA A 283 0.18 6.05 -3.89
C ALA A 283 -0.39 6.40 -2.52
N HIS A 284 0.18 5.93 -1.41
CA HIS A 284 -0.38 6.19 -0.08
C HIS A 284 0.15 7.46 0.61
N TYR A 285 1.16 8.14 0.06
CA TYR A 285 1.76 9.27 0.75
C TYR A 285 1.10 10.57 0.39
N ASP A 286 0.43 11.22 1.34
CA ASP A 286 -0.16 12.54 1.11
C ASP A 286 0.77 13.74 1.41
N GLY A 287 2.09 13.59 1.27
CA GLY A 287 3.00 14.72 1.50
C GLY A 287 2.97 15.13 2.97
N VAL A 288 2.85 16.43 3.27
CA VAL A 288 3.31 17.04 4.53
C VAL A 288 2.38 16.79 5.74
N ASP A 289 1.10 16.46 5.54
CA ASP A 289 0.08 16.41 6.62
C ASP A 289 -0.34 15.02 7.09
N GLY A 290 0.15 13.94 6.45
CA GLY A 290 -0.32 12.58 6.75
C GLY A 290 -1.80 12.37 6.43
N LEU A 291 -2.25 11.12 6.37
CA LEU A 291 -3.67 10.79 6.23
C LEU A 291 -4.28 10.61 7.62
N ILE A 292 -5.04 11.61 8.07
CA ILE A 292 -5.67 11.65 9.39
C ILE A 292 -7.06 12.27 9.28
N SER A 293 -8.03 11.75 10.02
CA SER A 293 -9.38 12.35 10.09
C SER A 293 -9.35 13.75 10.70
N ASP A 294 -10.42 14.51 10.44
CA ASP A 294 -10.64 15.87 10.93
C ASP A 294 -10.56 16.01 12.46
N ASP A 295 -10.89 14.94 13.20
CA ASP A 295 -10.84 14.86 14.66
C ASP A 295 -9.53 14.25 15.21
N GLY A 296 -8.63 13.80 14.34
CA GLY A 296 -7.37 13.16 14.74
C GLY A 296 -7.50 11.72 15.26
N LEU A 297 -8.69 11.11 15.23
CA LEU A 297 -8.96 9.79 15.83
C LEU A 297 -8.68 8.61 14.90
N ILE A 298 -8.72 8.84 13.58
CA ILE A 298 -8.47 7.84 12.54
C ILE A 298 -7.22 8.25 11.79
N GLY A 299 -6.23 7.36 11.74
CA GLY A 299 -4.95 7.65 11.09
C GLY A 299 -4.33 6.44 10.40
N VAL A 300 -3.19 6.68 9.76
CA VAL A 300 -2.45 5.67 8.99
C VAL A 300 -1.13 5.31 9.66
N MET A 301 -0.69 4.07 9.49
CA MET A 301 0.67 3.60 9.79
C MET A 301 1.21 2.86 8.58
N PHE A 302 2.47 3.11 8.23
CA PHE A 302 3.13 2.48 7.10
C PHE A 302 4.05 1.34 7.55
N LEU A 303 4.09 0.27 6.76
CA LEU A 303 5.08 -0.78 6.93
C LEU A 303 6.47 -0.28 6.52
N PRO A 304 7.54 -0.73 7.23
CA PRO A 304 8.89 -0.47 6.79
C PRO A 304 9.14 -1.12 5.42
N PRO A 305 9.82 -0.43 4.49
CA PRO A 305 10.02 -0.90 3.12
C PRO A 305 10.91 -2.15 2.98
N ASN A 306 11.38 -2.72 4.10
CA ASN A 306 12.18 -3.95 4.13
C ASN A 306 11.34 -5.20 4.46
N VAL A 307 10.15 -5.02 5.04
CA VAL A 307 9.35 -6.12 5.61
C VAL A 307 7.95 -6.22 5.01
N THR A 308 7.60 -5.32 4.09
CA THR A 308 6.28 -5.30 3.44
C THR A 308 5.88 -6.66 2.89
N SER A 309 6.75 -7.33 2.12
CA SER A 309 6.44 -8.65 1.54
C SER A 309 6.25 -9.75 2.58
N GLU A 310 6.75 -9.55 3.80
CA GLU A 310 6.69 -10.55 4.86
C GLU A 310 5.51 -10.35 5.79
N CYS A 311 5.19 -9.11 6.13
CA CYS A 311 4.25 -8.82 7.22
C CYS A 311 3.05 -7.96 6.83
N GLN A 312 2.86 -7.68 5.53
CA GLN A 312 1.66 -7.02 5.03
C GLN A 312 0.44 -7.89 5.34
N PRO A 313 -0.49 -7.43 6.18
CA PRO A 313 -1.74 -8.15 6.38
C PRO A 313 -2.65 -7.93 5.18
N MET A 314 -3.68 -8.75 5.06
CA MET A 314 -4.58 -8.76 3.89
C MET A 314 -3.86 -9.10 2.58
N ASP A 315 -2.62 -9.59 2.63
CA ASP A 315 -1.78 -9.84 1.47
C ASP A 315 -2.15 -11.12 0.71
N ARG A 316 -1.14 -11.86 0.24
CA ARG A 316 -1.25 -13.04 -0.61
C ARG A 316 -2.32 -14.02 -0.15
N VAL A 317 -2.48 -14.29 1.14
CA VAL A 317 -3.49 -15.26 1.62
C VAL A 317 -4.92 -14.78 1.31
N VAL A 318 -5.24 -13.52 1.63
CA VAL A 318 -6.60 -12.99 1.40
C VAL A 318 -6.82 -12.70 -0.08
N ILE A 319 -5.83 -12.12 -0.75
CA ILE A 319 -5.90 -11.79 -2.18
C ILE A 319 -6.04 -13.03 -3.03
N ASP A 320 -5.25 -14.08 -2.78
CA ASP A 320 -5.33 -15.34 -3.52
C ASP A 320 -6.70 -16.00 -3.28
N ALA A 321 -7.22 -15.95 -2.06
CA ALA A 321 -8.55 -16.47 -1.75
C ALA A 321 -9.68 -15.73 -2.50
N VAL A 322 -9.60 -14.40 -2.62
CA VAL A 322 -10.57 -13.58 -3.40
C VAL A 322 -10.46 -13.90 -4.90
N LYS A 323 -9.23 -13.92 -5.44
CA LYS A 323 -8.98 -14.17 -6.86
C LYS A 323 -9.35 -15.58 -7.28
N THR A 324 -9.10 -16.57 -6.44
CA THR A 324 -9.47 -17.97 -6.70
C THR A 324 -10.98 -18.11 -6.78
N ARG A 325 -11.74 -17.49 -5.87
CA ARG A 325 -13.21 -17.44 -5.93
C ARG A 325 -13.72 -16.75 -7.20
N TYR A 326 -13.12 -15.61 -7.58
CA TYR A 326 -13.44 -14.92 -8.83
C TYR A 326 -13.21 -15.83 -10.05
N LYS A 327 -12.03 -16.45 -10.14
CA LYS A 327 -11.62 -17.34 -11.22
C LYS A 327 -12.53 -18.55 -11.34
N ARG A 328 -12.95 -19.13 -10.22
CA ARG A 328 -13.95 -20.19 -10.19
C ARG A 328 -15.26 -19.74 -10.83
N LYS A 329 -15.81 -18.58 -10.44
CA LYS A 329 -17.06 -18.05 -11.02
C LYS A 329 -16.93 -17.82 -12.53
N LEU A 330 -15.79 -17.26 -12.97
CA LEU A 330 -15.45 -17.11 -14.39
C LEU A 330 -15.44 -18.46 -15.13
N MET A 331 -14.75 -19.47 -14.60
CA MET A 331 -14.65 -20.79 -15.23
C MET A 331 -16.02 -21.48 -15.31
N LEU A 332 -16.83 -21.40 -14.24
CA LEU A 332 -18.18 -21.96 -14.23
C LEU A 332 -19.06 -21.34 -15.32
N LYS A 333 -19.00 -20.02 -15.50
CA LYS A 333 -19.70 -19.32 -16.58
C LYS A 333 -19.29 -19.86 -17.96
N LEU A 334 -17.99 -20.06 -18.17
CA LEU A 334 -17.46 -20.56 -19.44
C LEU A 334 -17.86 -22.01 -19.73
N VAL A 335 -17.94 -22.86 -18.71
CA VAL A 335 -18.32 -24.27 -18.85
C VAL A 335 -19.83 -24.41 -19.12
N TRP A 336 -20.68 -23.63 -18.45
CA TRP A 336 -22.13 -23.85 -18.47
C TRP A 336 -22.91 -23.00 -19.49
N GLU A 337 -22.41 -21.84 -19.89
CA GLU A 337 -23.13 -20.95 -20.79
C GLU A 337 -22.55 -20.92 -22.20
N ASN A 338 -23.41 -20.64 -23.19
CA ASN A 338 -23.03 -20.52 -24.60
C ASN A 338 -22.24 -21.75 -25.11
N VAL A 339 -22.65 -22.96 -24.70
CA VAL A 339 -21.95 -24.23 -24.98
C VAL A 339 -21.74 -24.53 -26.47
N HIS A 340 -22.49 -23.86 -27.34
CA HIS A 340 -22.40 -23.97 -28.79
C HIS A 340 -21.31 -23.06 -29.41
N LEU A 341 -20.70 -22.18 -28.62
CA LEU A 341 -19.65 -21.26 -29.05
C LEU A 341 -18.26 -21.74 -28.61
N GLU A 342 -17.25 -21.32 -29.35
CA GLU A 342 -15.84 -21.43 -28.96
C GLU A 342 -15.56 -20.63 -27.69
N ILE A 343 -14.59 -21.07 -26.88
CA ILE A 343 -14.29 -20.46 -25.57
C ILE A 343 -13.95 -18.96 -25.69
N GLU A 344 -13.28 -18.56 -26.76
CA GLU A 344 -12.95 -17.16 -27.07
C GLU A 344 -14.20 -16.29 -27.26
N GLU A 345 -15.23 -16.85 -27.90
CA GLU A 345 -16.50 -16.15 -28.09
C GLU A 345 -17.30 -16.09 -26.78
N ARG A 346 -17.22 -17.13 -25.95
CA ARG A 346 -17.81 -17.11 -24.59
C ARG A 346 -17.16 -16.03 -23.74
N LEU A 347 -15.83 -15.93 -23.74
CA LEU A 347 -15.08 -14.89 -23.02
C LEU A 347 -15.46 -13.47 -23.47
N LYS A 348 -15.66 -13.26 -24.77
CA LYS A 348 -16.10 -11.95 -25.32
C LYS A 348 -17.47 -11.53 -24.81
N LYS A 349 -18.37 -12.49 -24.57
CA LYS A 349 -19.73 -12.22 -24.07
C LYS A 349 -19.80 -11.84 -22.60
N ILE A 350 -18.75 -12.11 -21.81
CA ILE A 350 -18.70 -11.72 -20.40
C ILE A 350 -18.66 -10.20 -20.30
N THR A 351 -19.55 -9.61 -19.51
CA THR A 351 -19.66 -8.16 -19.34
C THR A 351 -18.89 -7.67 -18.11
N LEU A 352 -18.48 -6.39 -18.10
CA LEU A 352 -17.80 -5.80 -16.94
C LEU A 352 -18.69 -5.81 -15.67
N PRO A 353 -20.01 -5.51 -15.73
CA PRO A 353 -20.89 -5.65 -14.57
C PRO A 353 -20.91 -7.07 -13.98
N GLU A 354 -20.88 -8.13 -14.80
CA GLU A 354 -20.77 -9.51 -14.29
C GLU A 354 -19.46 -9.73 -13.53
N CYS A 355 -18.33 -9.29 -14.10
CA CYS A 355 -17.03 -9.37 -13.44
C CYS A 355 -17.01 -8.62 -12.09
N ILE A 356 -17.60 -7.42 -12.06
CA ILE A 356 -17.74 -6.60 -10.83
C ILE A 356 -18.62 -7.31 -9.79
N GLY A 357 -19.71 -7.96 -10.23
CA GLY A 357 -20.56 -8.77 -9.35
C GLY A 357 -19.78 -9.91 -8.71
N TRP A 358 -19.10 -10.71 -9.54
CA TRP A 358 -18.33 -11.86 -9.07
C TRP A 358 -17.20 -11.50 -8.12
N ILE A 359 -16.46 -10.39 -8.37
CA ILE A 359 -15.37 -9.99 -7.48
C ILE A 359 -15.89 -9.43 -6.15
N ALA A 360 -17.03 -8.75 -6.16
CA ALA A 360 -17.67 -8.27 -4.93
C ALA A 360 -18.21 -9.42 -4.08
N GLU A 361 -18.84 -10.43 -4.70
CA GLU A 361 -19.26 -11.65 -4.03
C GLU A 361 -18.07 -12.42 -3.47
N ALA A 362 -17.02 -12.62 -4.27
CA ALA A 362 -15.80 -13.29 -3.82
C ALA A 362 -15.17 -12.62 -2.60
N TRP A 363 -15.20 -11.28 -2.54
CA TRP A 363 -14.78 -10.51 -1.36
C TRP A 363 -15.74 -10.68 -0.17
N ALA A 364 -17.05 -10.67 -0.41
CA ALA A 364 -18.06 -10.89 0.63
C ALA A 364 -17.99 -12.30 1.24
N GLU A 365 -17.57 -13.30 0.47
CA GLU A 365 -17.43 -14.71 0.88
C GLU A 365 -16.17 -14.99 1.74
N ILE A 366 -15.19 -14.08 1.81
CA ILE A 366 -13.99 -14.29 2.65
C ILE A 366 -14.38 -14.34 4.13
N ALA A 367 -13.99 -15.41 4.83
CA ALA A 367 -14.34 -15.57 6.23
C ALA A 367 -13.47 -14.68 7.15
N PRO A 368 -14.00 -14.26 8.31
CA PRO A 368 -13.22 -13.52 9.31
C PRO A 368 -11.95 -14.26 9.76
N LYS A 369 -11.97 -15.60 9.81
CA LYS A 369 -10.82 -16.44 10.18
C LYS A 369 -9.63 -16.23 9.24
N THR A 370 -9.86 -16.16 7.92
CA THR A 370 -8.80 -15.90 6.94
C THR A 370 -8.22 -14.50 7.07
N ILE A 371 -9.07 -13.51 7.32
CA ILE A 371 -8.61 -12.16 7.62
C ILE A 371 -7.72 -12.18 8.86
N ARG A 372 -8.17 -12.80 9.96
CA ARG A 372 -7.38 -12.92 11.19
C ARG A 372 -6.02 -13.56 10.96
N ASN A 373 -6.00 -14.69 10.26
CA ASN A 373 -4.78 -15.43 9.98
C ASN A 373 -3.74 -14.61 9.21
N SER A 374 -4.18 -13.66 8.37
CA SER A 374 -3.28 -12.75 7.65
C SER A 374 -2.47 -11.82 8.56
N TRP A 375 -2.86 -11.66 9.84
CA TRP A 375 -2.15 -10.83 10.82
C TRP A 375 -1.15 -11.59 11.70
N ASN A 376 -1.04 -12.91 11.57
CA ASN A 376 -0.23 -13.75 12.48
C ASN A 376 1.26 -13.39 12.49
N LYS A 377 1.80 -12.77 11.42
CA LYS A 377 3.19 -12.27 11.40
C LYS A 377 3.38 -11.03 12.30
N LEU A 378 2.31 -10.29 12.57
CA LEU A 378 2.31 -9.09 13.40
C LEU A 378 1.71 -9.32 14.78
N VAL A 379 0.88 -10.33 15.00
CA VAL A 379 0.16 -10.57 16.26
C VAL A 379 0.31 -12.04 16.67
N ASP A 380 0.87 -12.32 17.84
CA ASP A 380 1.09 -13.70 18.30
C ASP A 380 -0.19 -14.36 18.83
N HIS A 381 -1.04 -13.59 19.52
CA HIS A 381 -2.25 -14.08 20.18
C HIS A 381 -3.35 -13.03 20.05
N TYR A 382 -4.51 -13.43 19.52
CA TYR A 382 -5.73 -12.65 19.66
C TYR A 382 -6.13 -12.70 21.14
N PRO A 383 -6.21 -11.57 21.86
CA PRO A 383 -6.74 -11.59 23.21
C PRO A 383 -8.18 -12.11 23.16
N GLU A 384 -8.50 -13.11 23.99
CA GLU A 384 -9.83 -13.73 24.07
C GLU A 384 -10.94 -12.74 24.49
N ASP A 385 -10.56 -11.53 24.92
CA ASP A 385 -11.49 -10.55 25.47
C ASP A 385 -11.93 -9.48 24.46
N GLY A 386 -13.11 -9.70 23.87
CA GLY A 386 -14.06 -8.61 23.60
C GLY A 386 -14.61 -8.45 22.17
N PHE A 387 -15.38 -9.41 21.64
CA PHE A 387 -16.83 -9.29 21.35
C PHE A 387 -17.38 -10.45 20.48
N CYS A 388 -18.66 -10.75 20.70
CA CYS A 388 -19.57 -11.71 20.04
C CYS A 388 -18.98 -13.10 19.75
N GLN A 389 -19.14 -13.98 20.75
CA GLN A 389 -19.31 -15.41 20.50
C GLN A 389 -20.44 -15.59 19.49
N THR A 390 -20.10 -15.89 18.24
CA THR A 390 -20.92 -16.79 17.46
C THR A 390 -20.55 -18.18 17.97
N ASP A 391 -21.53 -18.92 18.47
CA ASP A 391 -21.39 -20.29 18.95
C ASP A 391 -20.96 -21.21 17.81
N GLU A 392 -19.69 -21.18 17.44
CA GLU A 392 -19.04 -22.23 16.68
C GLU A 392 -17.83 -22.68 17.50
N ALA A 393 -17.97 -23.85 18.10
CA ALA A 393 -16.92 -24.55 18.81
C ALA A 393 -15.82 -24.93 17.81
N ASP A 394 -14.89 -24.03 17.54
CA ASP A 394 -13.75 -24.31 16.69
C ASP A 394 -12.69 -25.07 17.47
N GLY A 395 -12.71 -26.39 17.29
CA GLY A 395 -11.52 -27.20 17.40
C GLY A 395 -10.41 -26.63 16.52
N VAL A 396 -9.17 -26.91 16.91
CA VAL A 396 -7.96 -26.53 16.16
C VAL A 396 -7.93 -27.28 14.82
N GLU A 397 -8.70 -26.82 13.84
CA GLU A 397 -8.54 -27.16 12.44
C GLU A 397 -7.78 -26.04 11.74
N ASN A 398 -6.53 -26.36 11.38
CA ASN A 398 -5.61 -25.54 10.58
C ASN A 398 -5.99 -25.49 9.08
N GLY A 399 -7.27 -25.69 8.74
CA GLY A 399 -7.73 -25.63 7.34
C GLY A 399 -7.71 -24.20 6.82
N SER A 400 -7.20 -24.00 5.60
CA SER A 400 -7.27 -22.71 4.90
C SER A 400 -8.67 -22.52 4.27
N ASP A 401 -9.22 -21.30 4.17
CA ASP A 401 -10.48 -21.04 3.43
C ASP A 401 -10.38 -21.34 1.91
N THR A 402 -9.23 -21.83 1.47
CA THR A 402 -8.92 -22.27 0.10
C THR A 402 -8.81 -23.79 -0.03
N ASP A 403 -8.83 -24.54 1.08
CA ASP A 403 -8.77 -26.01 1.06
C ASP A 403 -10.00 -26.56 0.32
N GLY A 404 -9.76 -27.31 -0.76
CA GLY A 404 -10.78 -27.80 -1.69
C GLY A 404 -11.16 -26.84 -2.82
N LEU A 405 -11.09 -25.51 -2.62
CA LEU A 405 -11.41 -24.53 -3.66
C LEU A 405 -10.38 -24.53 -4.79
N GLU A 406 -9.09 -24.63 -4.46
CA GLU A 406 -8.04 -24.73 -5.49
C GLU A 406 -8.19 -26.00 -6.32
N ASP A 407 -8.56 -27.13 -5.69
CA ASP A 407 -8.77 -28.39 -6.39
C ASP A 407 -10.00 -28.33 -7.31
N GLU A 408 -11.08 -27.65 -6.88
CA GLU A 408 -12.20 -27.33 -7.76
C GLU A 408 -11.75 -26.48 -8.96
N VAL A 409 -10.90 -25.47 -8.75
CA VAL A 409 -10.37 -24.65 -9.85
C VAL A 409 -9.49 -25.47 -10.78
N ARG A 410 -8.65 -26.39 -10.26
CA ARG A 410 -7.87 -27.35 -11.07
C ARG A 410 -8.79 -28.22 -11.93
N GLN A 411 -9.86 -28.76 -11.36
CA GLN A 411 -10.84 -29.57 -12.10
C GLN A 411 -11.57 -28.75 -13.18
N LEU A 412 -11.96 -27.52 -12.87
CA LEU A 412 -12.59 -26.63 -13.84
C LEU A 412 -11.65 -26.22 -14.96
N ALA A 413 -10.37 -25.97 -14.65
CA ALA A 413 -9.35 -25.67 -15.66
C ALA A 413 -9.19 -26.84 -16.63
N ALA A 414 -9.10 -28.08 -16.12
CA ALA A 414 -9.06 -29.29 -16.95
C ALA A 414 -10.32 -29.44 -17.83
N ALA A 415 -11.50 -29.13 -17.30
CA ALA A 415 -12.74 -29.14 -18.08
C ALA A 415 -12.72 -28.10 -19.20
N VAL A 416 -12.25 -26.87 -18.92
CA VAL A 416 -12.10 -25.82 -19.92
C VAL A 416 -11.07 -26.21 -20.99
N ASP A 417 -9.98 -26.87 -20.61
CA ASP A 417 -8.97 -27.38 -21.55
C ASP A 417 -9.55 -28.43 -22.51
N ILE A 418 -10.35 -29.36 -22.00
CA ILE A 418 -11.05 -30.35 -22.84
C ILE A 418 -11.97 -29.63 -23.83
N LEU A 419 -12.73 -28.63 -23.37
CA LEU A 419 -13.65 -27.87 -24.22
C LEU A 419 -12.91 -27.02 -25.27
N ALA A 420 -11.76 -26.47 -24.92
CA ALA A 420 -10.96 -25.60 -25.79
C ALA A 420 -9.99 -26.36 -26.70
N GLY A 421 -9.82 -27.68 -26.51
CA GLY A 421 -8.75 -28.45 -27.15
C GLY A 421 -7.34 -27.99 -26.74
N THR A 422 -7.20 -27.45 -25.53
CA THR A 422 -5.93 -26.96 -24.97
C THR A 422 -5.42 -27.85 -23.85
N CYS A 423 -4.23 -27.54 -23.34
CA CYS A 423 -3.66 -28.17 -22.16
C CYS A 423 -2.97 -27.09 -21.34
N THR A 424 -3.46 -26.85 -20.13
CA THR A 424 -2.85 -25.97 -19.13
C THR A 424 -1.93 -26.82 -18.25
N THR A 425 -0.66 -26.46 -18.20
CA THR A 425 0.29 -27.06 -17.26
C THR A 425 0.03 -26.57 -15.83
N GLU A 426 0.42 -27.36 -14.81
CA GLU A 426 0.30 -26.94 -13.41
C GLU A 426 0.98 -25.58 -13.16
N ARG A 427 2.13 -25.36 -13.81
CA ARG A 427 2.86 -24.09 -13.74
C ARG A 427 2.08 -22.91 -14.33
N GLU A 428 1.42 -23.09 -15.47
CA GLU A 428 0.59 -22.04 -16.06
C GLU A 428 -0.63 -21.73 -15.19
N LEU A 429 -1.21 -22.76 -14.57
CA LEU A 429 -2.32 -22.60 -13.64
C LEU A 429 -1.90 -21.86 -12.37
N GLU A 430 -0.76 -22.21 -11.78
CA GLU A 430 -0.19 -21.51 -10.63
C GLU A 430 0.11 -20.04 -10.94
N LEU A 431 0.73 -19.75 -12.10
CA LEU A 431 1.02 -18.39 -12.53
C LEU A 431 -0.27 -17.61 -12.78
N TRP A 432 -1.26 -18.23 -13.40
CA TRP A 432 -2.56 -17.62 -13.61
C TRP A 432 -3.26 -17.35 -12.29
N LEU A 433 -3.32 -18.27 -11.34
CA LEU A 433 -3.91 -18.06 -10.00
C LEU A 433 -3.30 -16.85 -9.30
N GLN A 434 -1.99 -16.66 -9.47
CA GLN A 434 -1.23 -15.54 -8.90
C GLN A 434 -1.28 -14.25 -9.73
N ASP A 435 -2.03 -14.22 -10.85
CA ASP A 435 -2.06 -13.13 -11.84
C ASP A 435 -0.66 -12.67 -12.30
N ARG A 436 0.25 -13.63 -12.42
CA ARG A 436 1.58 -13.42 -13.01
C ARG A 436 1.49 -13.58 -14.52
N VAL A 437 0.84 -12.60 -15.16
CA VAL A 437 0.71 -12.56 -16.62
C VAL A 437 2.00 -11.96 -17.20
N TYR A 438 2.67 -12.70 -18.07
CA TYR A 438 3.83 -12.21 -18.80
C TYR A 438 3.40 -11.62 -20.16
N ASP A 439 4.03 -10.54 -20.59
CA ASP A 439 3.86 -10.05 -21.96
C ASP A 439 4.59 -10.97 -22.95
N ALA A 440 4.43 -10.72 -24.26
CA ALA A 440 5.12 -11.45 -25.32
C ALA A 440 6.66 -11.39 -25.23
N HIS A 441 7.21 -10.54 -24.36
CA HIS A 441 8.64 -10.38 -24.08
C HIS A 441 9.05 -10.98 -22.73
N SER A 442 8.19 -11.78 -22.10
CA SER A 442 8.42 -12.38 -20.77
C SER A 442 8.60 -11.37 -19.64
N ASN A 443 8.05 -10.14 -19.77
CA ASN A 443 7.96 -9.20 -18.67
C ASN A 443 6.66 -9.39 -17.89
N LEU A 444 6.73 -9.33 -16.57
CA LEU A 444 5.55 -9.42 -15.71
C LEU A 444 4.68 -8.16 -15.89
N THR A 445 3.47 -8.32 -16.45
CA THR A 445 2.53 -7.23 -16.76
C THR A 445 1.83 -6.64 -15.53
N SER A 446 1.90 -7.31 -14.39
CA SER A 446 1.02 -7.05 -13.24
C SER A 446 1.59 -6.16 -12.14
N GLU A 447 2.92 -5.96 -12.04
CA GLU A 447 3.51 -5.37 -10.82
C GLU A 447 4.59 -4.30 -11.03
N ILE A 448 4.99 -4.02 -12.28
CA ILE A 448 6.12 -3.12 -12.54
C ILE A 448 5.67 -1.96 -13.43
N LEU A 449 5.48 -0.78 -12.84
CA LEU A 449 5.42 0.48 -13.61
C LEU A 449 6.71 0.64 -14.41
N SER A 450 6.58 0.98 -15.69
CA SER A 450 7.69 1.46 -16.52
C SER A 450 8.23 2.79 -16.00
N ASP A 451 9.42 3.18 -16.45
CA ASP A 451 10.04 4.45 -16.05
C ASP A 451 9.15 5.66 -16.35
N GLU A 452 8.48 5.66 -17.49
CA GLU A 452 7.57 6.73 -17.89
C GLU A 452 6.30 6.74 -17.03
N GLU A 453 5.76 5.57 -16.68
CA GLU A 453 4.60 5.47 -15.77
C GLU A 453 4.96 5.92 -14.35
N ILE A 454 6.16 5.58 -13.85
CA ILE A 454 6.65 6.09 -12.56
C ILE A 454 6.74 7.63 -12.61
N LEU A 455 7.35 8.19 -13.65
CA LEU A 455 7.44 9.64 -13.83
C LEU A 455 6.06 10.28 -13.87
N ASP A 456 5.15 9.74 -14.67
CA ASP A 456 3.80 10.28 -14.81
C ASP A 456 3.03 10.25 -13.49
N SER A 457 3.15 9.15 -12.73
CA SER A 457 2.50 8.99 -11.43
C SER A 457 2.95 10.04 -10.40
N VAL A 458 4.23 10.45 -10.45
CA VAL A 458 4.79 11.45 -9.53
C VAL A 458 4.51 12.88 -9.99
N LEU A 459 4.42 13.11 -11.30
CA LEU A 459 4.28 14.44 -11.90
C LEU A 459 2.83 14.92 -12.02
N HIS A 460 1.89 14.05 -12.33
CA HIS A 460 0.49 14.42 -12.60
C HIS A 460 -0.38 14.38 -11.35
N ARG A 461 0.15 14.84 -10.21
CA ARG A 461 -0.49 14.80 -8.88
C ARG A 461 -1.92 15.36 -8.85
N ASP A 462 -2.22 16.32 -9.73
CA ASP A 462 -3.47 17.08 -9.74
C ASP A 462 -4.27 16.98 -11.05
N ALA A 463 -3.76 16.32 -12.10
CA ALA A 463 -4.30 16.46 -13.46
C ALA A 463 -5.29 15.36 -13.90
N ASP A 464 -5.54 14.35 -13.07
CA ASP A 464 -6.35 13.18 -13.43
C ASP A 464 -7.77 13.17 -12.86
N LEU A 465 -8.26 14.31 -12.38
CA LEU A 465 -9.70 14.49 -12.18
C LEU A 465 -10.37 14.80 -13.52
N ILE A 466 -11.01 13.80 -14.12
CA ILE A 466 -12.24 14.09 -14.87
C ILE A 466 -13.33 14.23 -13.81
N PRO A 467 -13.96 15.41 -13.64
CA PRO A 467 -15.11 15.54 -12.75
C PRO A 467 -16.17 14.55 -13.20
N ILE A 468 -16.61 13.66 -12.31
CA ILE A 468 -17.92 13.06 -12.48
C ILE A 468 -18.88 14.21 -12.26
N VAL A 469 -19.49 14.67 -13.35
CA VAL A 469 -20.64 15.57 -13.28
C VAL A 469 -21.69 14.81 -12.49
N ASN A 470 -21.87 15.16 -11.23
CA ASN A 470 -23.06 14.79 -10.49
C ASN A 470 -24.17 15.64 -11.07
N ASP A 471 -24.89 15.11 -12.06
CA ASP A 471 -26.18 15.69 -12.42
C ASP A 471 -27.15 15.40 -11.28
N SER A 472 -27.59 16.50 -10.68
CA SER A 472 -28.57 16.67 -9.61
C SER A 472 -29.84 15.82 -9.76
#